data_AF-A0A7L2L2Q7-F1
#
_entry.id   AF-A0A7L2L2Q7-F1
#
_cell.length_a   1.000
_cell.length_b   1.000
_cell.length_c   1.000
_cell.angle_alpha   90.00
_cell.angle_beta   90.00
_cell.angle_gamma   90.00
#
_symmetry.space_group_name_H-M   'P 1'
#
loop_
_entity.id
_entity.type
_entity.pdbx_description
1 polymer ?
#
loop_
_entity_poly.entity_id
_entity_poly.type
_entity_poly.pdbx_seq_one_letter_code
_entity_poly.pdbx_strand_id
1 'polypeptide(L)'
;LGPVIKAEVGDTILVTFFNKASWPFSIQPHGVSYGKASEGMWYHDGLSQNGVSVAPLQNFTYRWTVPRHVGPTPSDPPCLTWMYSSAANPIKDSSSGLVGPLLICKS
;
A
#
# COMPACT_ATOMS: atom_id res chain seq x y z
N LEU A 1 -2.76 7.19 -12.91
CA LEU A 1 -1.86 7.26 -11.74
C LEU A 1 -2.70 7.63 -10.52
N GLY A 2 -2.56 6.91 -9.42
CA GLY A 2 -3.25 7.20 -8.16
C GLY A 2 -2.69 8.43 -7.43
N PRO A 3 -3.34 8.87 -6.33
CA PRO A 3 -2.87 9.99 -5.51
C PRO A 3 -1.48 9.74 -4.90
N VAL A 4 -0.75 10.82 -4.63
CA VAL A 4 0.52 10.73 -3.89
C VAL A 4 0.22 10.52 -2.41
N ILE A 5 0.75 9.45 -1.83
CA ILE A 5 0.81 9.26 -0.39
C ILE A 5 2.21 9.68 0.06
N LYS A 6 2.32 10.57 1.04
CA LYS A 6 3.60 11.05 1.58
C LYS A 6 3.60 10.89 3.10
N ALA A 7 4.70 10.40 3.65
CA ALA A 7 4.90 10.25 5.09
C ALA A 7 6.38 10.43 5.46
N GLU A 8 6.63 10.71 6.73
CA GLU A 8 7.96 10.84 7.31
C GLU A 8 8.34 9.60 8.13
N VAL A 9 9.62 9.44 8.39
CA VAL A 9 10.11 8.40 9.30
C VAL A 9 9.51 8.57 10.69
N GLY A 10 8.87 7.52 11.20
CA GLY A 10 8.15 7.51 12.48
C GLY A 10 6.63 7.53 12.32
N ASP A 11 6.12 7.90 11.15
CA ASP A 11 4.68 7.98 10.91
C ASP A 11 3.99 6.62 10.88
N THR A 12 2.68 6.65 11.18
CA THR A 12 1.74 5.58 10.85
C THR A 12 0.77 6.10 9.79
N ILE A 13 0.76 5.43 8.64
CA ILE A 13 -0.12 5.73 7.51
C ILE A 13 -1.39 4.90 7.65
N LEU A 14 -2.56 5.57 7.66
CA LEU A 14 -3.87 4.93 7.61
C LEU A 14 -4.54 5.24 6.28
N VAL A 15 -4.77 4.21 5.46
CA VAL A 15 -5.42 4.36 4.15
C VAL A 15 -6.75 3.63 4.16
N THR A 16 -7.85 4.38 4.13
CA THR A 16 -9.18 3.82 3.93
C THR A 16 -9.46 3.70 2.43
N PHE A 17 -9.37 2.48 1.92
CA PHE A 17 -9.73 2.16 0.55
C PHE A 17 -11.22 1.84 0.47
N PHE A 18 -11.94 2.48 -0.45
CA PHE A 18 -13.32 2.14 -0.78
C PHE A 18 -13.40 1.70 -2.24
N ASN A 19 -13.74 0.44 -2.47
CA ASN A 19 -13.74 -0.13 -3.81
C ASN A 19 -15.04 0.20 -4.54
N LYS A 20 -15.01 1.21 -5.42
CA LYS A 20 -16.13 1.56 -6.30
C LYS A 20 -16.08 0.87 -7.68
N ALA A 21 -15.14 -0.04 -7.89
CA ALA A 21 -14.99 -0.75 -9.15
C ALA A 21 -15.83 -2.03 -9.19
N SER A 22 -15.87 -2.68 -10.35
CA SER A 22 -16.67 -3.89 -10.59
C SER A 22 -15.98 -5.19 -10.12
N TRP A 23 -14.70 -5.14 -9.75
CA TRP A 23 -13.90 -6.29 -9.37
C TRP A 23 -13.32 -6.10 -7.97
N PRO A 24 -13.06 -7.18 -7.21
CA PRO A 24 -12.32 -7.08 -5.96
C PRO A 24 -10.89 -6.58 -6.20
N PHE A 25 -10.47 -5.61 -5.40
CA PHE A 25 -9.13 -5.02 -5.46
C PHE A 25 -8.55 -4.84 -4.07
N SER A 26 -7.28 -4.50 -3.98
CA SER A 26 -6.58 -4.25 -2.72
C SER A 26 -5.68 -3.02 -2.81
N ILE A 27 -4.95 -2.74 -1.73
CA ILE A 27 -3.80 -1.84 -1.75
C ILE A 27 -2.63 -2.54 -1.05
N GLN A 28 -1.59 -2.83 -1.82
CA GLN A 28 -0.29 -3.28 -1.33
C GLN A 28 0.70 -2.12 -1.41
N PRO A 29 1.34 -1.73 -0.29
CA PRO A 29 2.40 -0.75 -0.32
C PRO A 29 3.78 -1.41 -0.50
N HIS A 30 4.71 -0.66 -1.10
CA HIS A 30 6.14 -0.94 -1.05
C HIS A 30 6.85 0.14 -0.21
N GLY A 31 7.96 -0.22 0.45
CA GLY A 31 8.77 0.77 1.19
C GLY A 31 8.25 1.15 2.58
N VAL A 32 7.34 0.37 3.16
CA VAL A 32 6.81 0.55 4.53
C VAL A 32 6.64 -0.81 5.21
N SER A 33 6.48 -0.80 6.52
CA SER A 33 6.21 -2.00 7.30
C SER A 33 4.73 -2.15 7.64
N TYR A 34 4.22 -3.37 7.55
CA TYR A 34 2.81 -3.70 7.79
C TYR A 34 2.68 -5.07 8.43
N GLY A 35 1.56 -5.30 9.10
CA GLY A 35 1.13 -6.65 9.52
C GLY A 35 0.36 -7.34 8.40
N LYS A 36 0.19 -8.67 8.53
CA LYS A 36 -0.49 -9.51 7.51
C LYS A 36 -1.88 -8.98 7.09
N ALA A 37 -2.65 -8.44 8.04
CA ALA A 37 -3.98 -7.86 7.76
C ALA A 37 -3.95 -6.63 6.83
N SER A 38 -2.82 -5.91 6.75
CA SER A 38 -2.64 -4.68 5.96
C SER A 38 -1.65 -4.84 4.79
N GLU A 39 -1.31 -6.08 4.43
CA GLU A 39 -0.40 -6.39 3.32
C GLU A 39 -1.04 -6.17 1.95
N GLY A 40 -2.33 -6.46 1.79
CA GLY A 40 -3.04 -6.26 0.53
C GLY A 40 -2.71 -7.27 -0.57
N MET A 41 -1.96 -8.34 -0.29
CA MET A 41 -1.59 -9.36 -1.27
C MET A 41 -2.19 -10.71 -0.91
N TRP A 42 -2.73 -11.41 -1.92
CA TRP A 42 -3.26 -12.76 -1.76
C TRP A 42 -2.23 -13.82 -2.17
N TYR A 43 -2.04 -14.81 -1.30
CA TYR A 43 -1.30 -16.05 -1.58
C TYR A 43 -1.72 -17.17 -0.61
N HIS A 44 -1.36 -18.42 -0.90
CA HIS A 44 -1.74 -19.59 -0.10
C HIS A 44 -0.88 -19.72 1.17
N ASP A 45 -1.20 -18.97 2.21
CA ASP A 45 -0.60 -19.08 3.54
C ASP A 45 -1.59 -19.51 4.64
N GLY A 46 -2.83 -19.81 4.26
CA GLY A 46 -3.90 -20.21 5.18
C GLY A 46 -4.53 -19.05 5.95
N LEU A 47 -4.12 -17.80 5.69
CA LEU A 47 -4.64 -16.61 6.37
C LEU A 47 -5.52 -15.79 5.42
N SER A 48 -6.85 -15.92 5.55
CA SER A 48 -7.79 -15.05 4.84
C SER A 48 -8.04 -13.77 5.64
N GLN A 49 -7.56 -12.64 5.13
CA GLN A 49 -7.70 -11.32 5.76
C GLN A 49 -8.48 -10.39 4.83
N ASN A 50 -9.38 -9.57 5.36
CA ASN A 50 -10.26 -8.71 4.54
C ASN A 50 -9.50 -7.73 3.61
N GLY A 51 -8.27 -7.35 3.97
CA GLY A 51 -7.44 -6.46 3.15
C GLY A 51 -6.86 -7.09 1.88
N VAL A 52 -6.85 -8.42 1.73
CA VAL A 52 -6.24 -9.04 0.52
C VAL A 52 -7.14 -8.98 -0.71
N SER A 53 -8.45 -8.75 -0.50
CA SER A 53 -9.45 -8.67 -1.57
C SER A 53 -10.68 -7.92 -1.05
N VAL A 54 -10.73 -6.62 -1.32
CA VAL A 54 -11.84 -5.75 -0.93
C VAL A 54 -12.90 -5.79 -2.02
N ALA A 55 -14.06 -6.36 -1.69
CA ALA A 55 -15.17 -6.52 -2.64
C ALA A 55 -15.73 -5.17 -3.14
N PRO A 56 -16.41 -5.14 -4.30
CA PRO A 56 -17.17 -3.97 -4.75
C PRO A 56 -18.10 -3.41 -3.67
N LEU A 57 -18.13 -2.09 -3.55
CA LEU A 57 -18.91 -1.34 -2.55
C LEU A 57 -18.54 -1.64 -1.09
N GLN A 58 -17.38 -2.24 -0.84
CA GLN A 58 -16.81 -2.42 0.50
C GLN A 58 -15.61 -1.50 0.73
N ASN A 59 -15.30 -1.25 2.00
CA ASN A 59 -14.09 -0.54 2.40
C ASN A 59 -13.20 -1.39 3.29
N PHE A 60 -11.93 -1.01 3.34
CA PHE A 60 -10.96 -1.55 4.28
C PHE A 60 -9.93 -0.47 4.62
N THR A 61 -9.53 -0.39 5.89
CA THR A 61 -8.47 0.52 6.33
C THR A 61 -7.17 -0.22 6.52
N TYR A 62 -6.19 0.10 5.68
CA TYR A 62 -4.82 -0.39 5.79
C TYR A 62 -4.04 0.44 6.80
N ARG A 63 -3.23 -0.22 7.61
CA ARG A 63 -2.32 0.43 8.56
C ARG A 63 -0.88 0.05 8.25
N TRP A 64 -0.08 1.05 7.89
CA TRP A 64 1.34 0.90 7.60
C TRP A 64 2.15 1.79 8.51
N THR A 65 3.40 1.40 8.77
CA THR A 65 4.33 2.13 9.63
C THR A 65 5.60 2.43 8.86
N VAL A 66 6.21 3.57 9.14
CA VAL A 66 7.44 4.02 8.49
C VAL A 66 8.61 3.93 9.49
N PRO A 67 9.21 2.73 9.68
CA PRO A 67 10.35 2.62 10.59
C PRO A 67 11.61 3.30 10.02
N ARG A 68 12.56 3.61 10.89
CA ARG A 68 13.82 4.30 10.49
C ARG A 68 14.58 3.61 9.36
N HIS A 69 14.55 2.27 9.30
CA HIS A 69 15.33 1.50 8.34
C HIS A 69 14.76 1.49 6.91
N VAL A 70 13.52 1.95 6.68
CA VAL A 70 12.96 2.12 5.32
C VAL A 70 13.02 3.57 4.83
N GLY A 71 13.46 4.49 5.70
CA GLY A 71 13.60 5.90 5.38
C GLY A 71 14.89 6.23 4.62
N PRO A 72 15.00 7.47 4.09
CA PRO A 72 16.21 7.91 3.40
C PRO A 72 17.44 7.93 4.31
N THR A 73 18.58 7.48 3.78
CA THR A 73 19.90 7.60 4.41
C THR A 73 20.46 9.04 4.29
N PRO A 74 21.56 9.40 4.96
CA PRO A 74 22.17 10.72 4.83
C PRO A 74 22.56 11.10 3.39
N SER A 75 22.98 10.13 2.57
CA SER A 75 23.35 10.32 1.16
C SER A 75 22.16 10.33 0.21
N ASP A 76 20.98 9.90 0.65
CA ASP A 76 19.78 9.88 -0.18
C ASP A 76 19.15 11.27 -0.30
N PRO A 77 18.34 11.50 -1.35
CA PRO A 77 17.47 12.67 -1.46
C PRO A 77 16.57 12.83 -0.21
N PRO A 78 15.94 14.01 -0.03
CA PRO A 78 15.05 14.25 1.11
C PRO A 78 13.88 13.24 1.24
N CYS A 79 13.46 12.64 0.11
CA CYS A 79 12.44 11.60 0.05
C CYS A 79 12.85 10.50 -0.92
N LEU A 80 12.56 9.25 -0.55
CA LEU A 80 12.62 8.09 -1.43
C LEU A 80 11.25 7.84 -2.08
N THR A 81 11.27 7.43 -3.35
CA THR A 81 10.06 7.12 -4.11
C THR A 81 9.82 5.62 -4.12
N TRP A 82 8.70 5.22 -3.54
CA TRP A 82 8.11 3.89 -3.60
C TRP A 82 6.79 3.96 -4.37
N MET A 83 6.08 2.83 -4.40
CA MET A 83 4.76 2.73 -5.02
C MET A 83 3.82 1.95 -4.13
N TYR A 84 2.53 2.11 -4.38
CA TYR A 84 1.49 1.20 -3.97
C TYR A 84 0.68 0.80 -5.21
N SER A 85 0.15 -0.41 -5.19
CA SER A 85 -0.72 -0.92 -6.26
C SER A 85 -1.73 -1.91 -5.70
N SER A 86 -2.76 -2.24 -6.48
CA SER A 86 -3.59 -3.41 -6.15
C SER A 86 -2.83 -4.69 -6.48
N ALA A 87 -2.93 -5.67 -5.58
CA ALA A 87 -2.24 -6.95 -5.66
C ALA A 87 -3.19 -8.15 -5.50
N ALA A 88 -4.50 -7.93 -5.68
CA ALA A 88 -5.48 -9.00 -5.82
C ALA A 88 -5.23 -9.80 -7.12
N ASN A 89 -4.87 -9.11 -8.21
CA ASN A 89 -4.27 -9.69 -9.40
C ASN A 89 -3.14 -8.77 -9.92
N PRO A 90 -1.88 -8.95 -9.46
CA PRO A 90 -0.82 -7.97 -9.68
C PRO A 90 -0.59 -7.54 -11.13
N ILE A 91 -0.75 -8.47 -12.09
CA ILE A 91 -0.60 -8.21 -13.52
C ILE A 91 -1.79 -7.40 -14.04
N LYS A 92 -3.01 -7.91 -13.89
CA LYS A 92 -4.21 -7.27 -14.46
C LYS A 92 -4.50 -5.92 -13.80
N ASP A 93 -4.36 -5.85 -12.48
CA ASP A 93 -4.66 -4.67 -11.69
C ASP A 93 -3.74 -3.51 -12.08
N SER A 94 -2.43 -3.75 -12.14
CA SER A 94 -1.44 -2.76 -12.56
C SER A 94 -1.66 -2.33 -14.02
N SER A 95 -1.94 -3.29 -14.93
CA SER A 95 -2.27 -2.99 -16.32
C SER A 95 -3.57 -2.19 -16.49
N SER A 96 -4.50 -2.27 -15.52
CA SER A 96 -5.71 -1.43 -15.47
C SER A 96 -5.49 -0.04 -14.86
N GLY A 97 -4.26 0.28 -14.45
CA GLY A 97 -3.88 1.59 -13.93
C GLY A 97 -3.98 1.75 -12.41
N LEU A 98 -4.16 0.66 -11.65
CA LEU A 98 -4.23 0.65 -10.18
C LEU A 98 -2.85 0.72 -9.55
N VAL A 99 -2.16 1.85 -9.78
CA VAL A 99 -0.82 2.14 -9.28
C VAL A 99 -0.69 3.61 -8.89
N GLY A 100 -0.05 3.90 -7.77
CA GLY A 100 0.24 5.26 -7.32
C GLY A 100 1.56 5.36 -6.54
N PRO A 101 2.11 6.58 -6.41
CA PRO A 101 3.39 6.80 -5.75
C PRO A 101 3.25 6.92 -4.23
N LEU A 102 4.23 6.38 -3.51
CA LEU A 102 4.38 6.48 -2.05
C LEU A 102 5.74 7.12 -1.75
N LEU A 103 5.74 8.30 -1.14
CA LEU A 103 6.96 9.04 -0.81
C LEU A 103 7.27 8.89 0.68
N ILE A 104 8.47 8.43 0.99
CA ILE A 104 8.97 8.30 2.36
C ILE A 104 10.11 9.30 2.56
N CYS A 105 9.92 10.24 3.47
CA CYS A 105 10.81 11.37 3.69
C CYS A 105 11.55 11.30 5.03
N LYS A 106 12.62 12.08 5.15
CA LYS A 106 13.27 12.34 6.44
C LYS A 106 12.29 13.02 7.40
N SER A 107 12.40 12.73 8.69
CA SER A 107 11.72 13.46 9.77
C SER A 107 12.35 14.82 10.02
#